data_AF-A0A970DTI7-F1
#
_entry.id   AF-A0A970DTI7-F1
#
_cell.length_a   1.000
_cell.length_b   1.000
_cell.length_c   1.000
_cell.angle_alpha   90.00
_cell.angle_beta   90.00
_cell.angle_gamma   90.00
#
_symmetry.space_group_name_H-M   'P 1'
#
loop_
_entity.id
_entity.type
_entity.pdbx_description
1 polymer ?
#
loop_
_entity_poly.entity_id
_entity_poly.type
_entity_poly.pdbx_seq_one_letter_code
_entity_poly.pdbx_strand_id
1 'polypeptide(L)'
;MIRKLAVSIVFIFIIIFATACNKVVFDGSRTSNDKQFIMEYSVLSETQSHEMKLEQGAIIDVDIENKAGKLAILIADEDGNEIYRGDDAKTSAFSVKTPKASNYKISVTGKKAKGKVSFKVNKAVDNSN
;
A
#
# COMPACT_ATOMS: atom_id res chain seq x y z
N MET A 1 58.56 16.11 11.77
CA MET A 1 58.29 14.66 11.81
C MET A 1 56.78 14.40 11.71
N ILE A 2 56.13 14.91 10.64
CA ILE A 2 54.66 14.91 10.47
C ILE A 2 54.36 14.34 9.09
N ARG A 3 54.63 13.05 8.83
CA ARG A 3 54.34 12.44 7.50
C ARG A 3 53.88 10.98 7.53
N LYS A 4 53.68 10.37 8.70
CA LYS A 4 53.30 8.95 8.80
C LYS A 4 51.95 8.67 9.50
N LEU A 5 51.28 9.69 10.05
CA LEU A 5 49.99 9.49 10.73
C LEU A 5 48.76 9.65 9.82
N ALA A 6 48.88 10.39 8.71
CA ALA A 6 47.74 10.67 7.83
C ALA A 6 47.35 9.48 6.92
N VAL A 7 48.29 8.57 6.66
CA VAL A 7 48.07 7.47 5.70
C VAL A 7 47.32 6.29 6.34
N SER A 8 47.40 6.13 7.66
CA SER A 8 46.81 4.98 8.36
C SER A 8 45.33 5.12 8.73
N ILE A 9 44.78 6.34 8.72
CA ILE A 9 43.39 6.61 9.14
C ILE A 9 42.41 6.58 7.95
N VAL A 10 42.89 6.78 6.72
CA VAL A 10 42.04 6.80 5.53
C VAL A 10 41.64 5.40 5.05
N PHE A 11 42.37 4.36 5.44
CA PHE A 11 42.09 2.98 5.02
C PHE A 11 40.98 2.26 5.83
N ILE A 12 40.53 2.82 6.95
CA ILE A 12 39.49 2.20 7.81
C ILE A 12 38.06 2.66 7.45
N PHE A 13 37.91 3.70 6.63
CA PHE A 13 36.59 4.24 6.28
C PHE A 13 35.92 3.63 5.03
N ILE A 14 36.55 2.66 4.35
CA ILE A 14 36.08 2.11 3.07
C ILE A 14 35.40 0.71 3.22
N ILE A 15 35.12 0.25 4.44
CA ILE A 15 34.41 -1.04 4.67
C ILE A 15 32.96 -0.83 5.10
N ILE A 16 32.21 -0.04 4.33
CA ILE A 16 30.74 -0.11 4.33
C ILE A 16 30.24 -0.04 2.88
N PHE A 17 30.68 -0.97 2.04
CA PHE A 17 29.79 -1.40 0.96
C PHE A 17 28.76 -2.35 1.58
N ALA A 18 27.72 -1.73 2.15
CA ALA A 18 26.50 -2.42 2.50
C ALA A 18 26.08 -3.24 1.28
N THR A 19 26.09 -4.56 1.41
CA THR A 19 25.48 -5.45 0.43
C THR A 19 24.00 -5.10 0.39
N ALA A 20 23.62 -4.22 -0.53
CA ALA A 20 22.23 -4.01 -0.89
C ALA A 20 21.73 -5.37 -1.37
N CYS A 21 21.11 -6.11 -0.46
CA CYS A 21 20.39 -7.31 -0.80
C CYS A 21 19.28 -6.85 -1.73
N ASN A 22 19.48 -6.98 -3.05
CA ASN A 22 18.57 -6.56 -4.11
C ASN A 22 17.32 -7.45 -4.08
N LYS A 23 16.58 -7.40 -2.97
CA LYS A 23 15.34 -8.12 -2.80
C LYS A 23 14.25 -7.28 -3.45
N VAL A 24 13.66 -7.82 -4.51
CA VAL A 24 12.46 -7.26 -5.13
C VAL A 24 11.36 -7.25 -4.07
N VAL A 25 10.94 -6.05 -3.65
CA VAL A 25 9.87 -5.86 -2.66
C VAL A 25 8.52 -5.64 -3.33
N PHE A 26 8.51 -5.19 -4.58
CA PHE A 26 7.31 -5.08 -5.40
C PHE A 26 7.64 -5.40 -6.87
N ASP A 27 6.83 -6.27 -7.47
CA ASP A 27 6.83 -6.58 -8.89
C ASP A 27 5.36 -6.75 -9.32
N GLY A 28 4.92 -5.91 -10.25
CA GLY A 28 3.51 -5.76 -10.59
C GLY A 28 3.18 -4.47 -11.31
N SER A 29 1.88 -4.22 -11.46
CA SER A 29 1.33 -3.01 -12.05
C SER A 29 0.37 -2.31 -11.08
N ARG A 30 0.24 -1.00 -11.25
CA ARG A 30 -0.66 -0.14 -10.47
C ARG A 30 -1.41 0.81 -11.39
N THR A 31 -2.71 0.94 -11.17
CA THR A 31 -3.53 2.02 -11.75
C THR A 31 -4.27 2.72 -10.63
N SER A 32 -4.05 4.02 -10.50
CA SER A 32 -4.68 4.83 -9.45
C SER A 32 -5.11 6.20 -9.95
N ASN A 33 -6.28 6.66 -9.49
CA ASN A 33 -6.81 8.01 -9.69
C ASN A 33 -7.85 8.30 -8.59
N ASP A 34 -8.64 9.36 -8.74
CA ASP A 34 -9.62 9.80 -7.73
C ASP A 34 -10.79 8.82 -7.50
N LYS A 35 -10.94 7.79 -8.33
CA LYS A 35 -12.03 6.81 -8.28
C LYS A 35 -11.59 5.37 -8.14
N GLN A 36 -10.32 5.08 -8.33
CA GLN A 36 -9.85 3.71 -8.28
C GLN A 36 -8.42 3.59 -7.76
N PHE A 37 -8.15 2.49 -7.08
CA PHE A 37 -6.82 2.02 -6.75
C PHE A 37 -6.78 0.52 -7.03
N ILE A 38 -6.07 0.13 -8.10
CA ILE A 38 -6.01 -1.25 -8.60
C ILE A 38 -4.55 -1.65 -8.67
N MET A 39 -4.24 -2.84 -8.15
CA MET A 39 -2.92 -3.43 -8.24
C MET A 39 -3.01 -4.89 -8.64
N GLU A 40 -2.09 -5.32 -9.49
CA GLU A 40 -1.82 -6.72 -9.76
C GLU A 40 -0.32 -6.95 -9.54
N TYR A 41 0.03 -7.96 -8.76
CA TYR A 41 1.39 -8.15 -8.30
C TYR A 41 1.80 -9.62 -8.26
N SER A 42 2.98 -9.91 -8.80
CA SER A 42 3.68 -11.19 -8.66
C SER A 42 4.41 -11.27 -7.32
N VAL A 43 4.88 -10.11 -6.81
CA VAL A 43 5.52 -9.94 -5.51
C VAL A 43 5.02 -8.63 -4.88
N LEU A 44 4.49 -8.68 -3.67
CA LEU A 44 4.27 -7.53 -2.79
C LEU A 44 4.79 -7.86 -1.39
N SER A 45 5.83 -7.17 -0.95
CA SER A 45 6.52 -7.32 0.34
C SER A 45 6.69 -5.99 1.07
N GLU A 46 5.95 -4.97 0.65
CA GLU A 46 5.94 -3.63 1.22
C GLU A 46 4.50 -3.11 1.34
N THR A 47 4.35 -1.87 1.80
CA THR A 47 3.07 -1.17 1.82
C THR A 47 2.95 -0.25 0.61
N GLN A 48 1.92 -0.48 -0.19
CA GLN A 48 1.48 0.44 -1.25
C GLN A 48 0.26 1.21 -0.75
N SER A 49 0.19 2.51 -1.00
CA SER A 49 -0.95 3.33 -0.58
C SER A 49 -1.39 4.30 -1.67
N HIS A 50 -2.66 4.67 -1.63
CA HIS A 50 -3.26 5.70 -2.46
C HIS A 50 -4.33 6.45 -1.67
N GLU A 51 -4.45 7.74 -1.92
CA GLU A 51 -5.43 8.62 -1.27
C GLU A 51 -6.52 9.01 -2.26
N MET A 52 -7.78 9.02 -1.81
CA MET A 52 -8.92 9.43 -2.61
C MET A 52 -9.83 10.35 -1.79
N LYS A 53 -10.19 11.49 -2.36
CA LYS A 53 -11.20 12.39 -1.80
C LYS A 53 -12.58 11.83 -2.07
N LEU A 54 -13.29 11.43 -1.02
CA LEU A 54 -14.60 10.78 -1.12
C LEU A 54 -15.66 11.58 -0.36
N GLU A 55 -16.84 11.67 -0.94
CA GLU A 55 -18.02 12.26 -0.29
C GLU A 55 -18.62 11.31 0.76
N GLN A 56 -19.46 11.86 1.63
CA GLN A 56 -20.23 11.06 2.57
C GLN A 56 -21.13 10.06 1.82
N GLY A 57 -21.13 8.81 2.27
CA GLY A 57 -21.98 7.76 1.73
C GLY A 57 -21.49 7.15 0.42
N ALA A 58 -20.34 7.59 -0.11
CA ALA A 58 -19.68 6.92 -1.22
C ALA A 58 -19.42 5.44 -0.89
N ILE A 59 -19.50 4.58 -1.90
CA ILE A 59 -19.33 3.13 -1.75
C ILE A 59 -18.00 2.74 -2.41
N ILE A 60 -17.10 2.13 -1.66
CA ILE A 60 -15.86 1.56 -2.16
C ILE A 60 -16.09 0.07 -2.35
N ASP A 61 -16.16 -0.38 -3.60
CA ASP A 61 -16.13 -1.80 -3.94
C ASP A 61 -14.70 -2.31 -3.82
N VAL A 62 -14.54 -3.37 -3.03
CA VAL A 62 -13.28 -4.02 -2.74
C VAL A 62 -13.32 -5.43 -3.31
N ASP A 63 -12.38 -5.72 -4.20
CA ASP A 63 -12.15 -7.07 -4.75
C ASP A 63 -10.72 -7.47 -4.42
N ILE A 64 -10.57 -8.60 -3.75
CA ILE A 64 -9.30 -9.15 -3.29
C ILE A 64 -9.15 -10.54 -3.92
N GLU A 65 -8.04 -10.75 -4.59
CA GLU A 65 -7.58 -12.05 -5.06
C GLU A 65 -6.21 -12.32 -4.43
N ASN A 66 -6.17 -13.07 -3.32
CA ASN A 66 -4.92 -13.42 -2.65
C ASN A 66 -4.51 -14.85 -3.04
N LYS A 67 -3.56 -14.97 -3.97
CA LYS A 67 -3.07 -16.26 -4.48
C LYS A 67 -1.98 -16.88 -3.61
N ALA A 68 -1.16 -16.07 -2.95
CA ALA A 68 -0.09 -16.53 -2.06
C ALA A 68 0.37 -15.42 -1.11
N GLY A 69 1.02 -15.81 -0.01
CA GLY A 69 1.57 -14.89 0.99
C GLY A 69 0.51 -14.33 1.95
N LYS A 70 0.84 -13.23 2.62
CA LYS A 70 -0.10 -12.52 3.51
C LYS A 70 -0.36 -11.12 3.00
N LEU A 71 -1.60 -10.70 3.12
CA LEU A 71 -2.06 -9.39 2.68
C LEU A 71 -2.78 -8.70 3.84
N ALA A 72 -2.38 -7.47 4.15
CA ALA A 72 -3.11 -6.60 5.04
C ALA A 72 -3.66 -5.41 4.26
N ILE A 73 -4.89 -5.01 4.56
CA ILE A 73 -5.56 -3.87 3.95
C ILE A 73 -6.11 -2.98 5.06
N LEU A 74 -5.90 -1.68 4.91
CA LEU A 74 -6.45 -0.65 5.78
C LEU A 74 -7.08 0.46 4.94
N ILE A 75 -8.28 0.89 5.33
CA ILE A 75 -8.92 2.09 4.79
C ILE A 75 -9.22 3.00 5.98
N ALA A 76 -8.61 4.18 5.99
CA ALA A 76 -8.79 5.17 7.06
C ALA A 76 -8.96 6.57 6.47
N ASP A 77 -9.68 7.42 7.19
CA ASP A 77 -9.74 8.86 6.87
C ASP A 77 -8.44 9.59 7.25
N GLU A 78 -8.37 10.88 6.96
CA GLU A 78 -7.20 11.72 7.25
C GLU A 78 -6.91 11.89 8.76
N ASP A 79 -7.92 11.72 9.61
CA ASP A 79 -7.81 11.75 11.07
C ASP A 79 -7.31 10.39 11.63
N GLY A 80 -7.20 9.36 10.78
CA GLY A 80 -6.80 8.01 11.16
C GLY A 80 -7.96 7.13 11.65
N ASN A 81 -9.22 7.55 11.49
CA ASN A 81 -10.36 6.69 11.80
C ASN A 81 -10.47 5.58 10.76
N GLU A 82 -10.26 4.34 11.19
CA GLU A 82 -10.33 3.16 10.35
C GLU A 82 -11.79 2.82 10.03
N ILE A 83 -12.12 2.69 8.74
CA ILE A 83 -13.45 2.22 8.30
C ILE A 83 -13.40 0.77 7.80
N TYR A 84 -12.21 0.25 7.56
CA TYR A 84 -11.97 -1.17 7.26
C TYR A 84 -10.54 -1.56 7.58
N ARG A 85 -10.37 -2.73 8.20
CA ARG A 85 -9.08 -3.37 8.47
C ARG A 85 -9.18 -4.87 8.23
N GLY A 86 -8.26 -5.41 7.45
CA GLY A 86 -8.08 -6.86 7.32
C GLY A 86 -6.60 -7.20 7.37
N ASP A 87 -6.13 -7.82 8.46
CA ASP A 87 -4.69 -8.07 8.71
C ASP A 87 -4.13 -9.32 8.01
N ASP A 88 -5.00 -10.23 7.58
CA ASP A 88 -4.67 -11.42 6.77
C ASP A 88 -5.79 -11.70 5.77
N ALA A 89 -6.05 -10.70 4.92
CA ALA A 89 -7.14 -10.69 3.97
C ALA A 89 -7.05 -11.87 2.97
N LYS A 90 -8.15 -12.61 2.86
CA LYS A 90 -8.31 -13.71 1.90
C LYS A 90 -9.01 -13.21 0.64
N THR A 91 -9.08 -14.07 -0.36
CA THR A 91 -9.87 -13.79 -1.57
C THR A 91 -11.33 -13.54 -1.19
N SER A 92 -11.84 -12.36 -1.53
CA SER A 92 -13.19 -11.92 -1.16
C SER A 92 -13.59 -10.69 -1.98
N ALA A 93 -14.89 -10.47 -2.12
CA ALA A 93 -15.45 -9.24 -2.67
C ALA A 93 -16.53 -8.69 -1.73
N PHE A 94 -16.49 -7.39 -1.46
CA PHE A 94 -17.42 -6.68 -0.57
C PHE A 94 -17.38 -5.18 -0.85
N SER A 95 -18.24 -4.41 -0.19
CA SER A 95 -18.27 -2.95 -0.30
C SER A 95 -18.18 -2.28 1.07
N VAL A 96 -17.51 -1.13 1.12
CA VAL A 96 -17.35 -0.29 2.32
C VAL A 96 -17.97 1.07 2.06
N LYS A 97 -18.86 1.53 2.95
CA LYS A 97 -19.49 2.86 2.84
C LYS A 97 -18.72 3.89 3.65
N THR A 98 -18.46 5.06 3.07
CA THR A 98 -17.78 6.16 3.78
C THR A 98 -18.74 6.86 4.76
N PRO A 99 -18.36 7.03 6.03
CA PRO A 99 -19.23 7.67 7.03
C PRO A 99 -19.32 9.20 6.88
N LYS A 100 -18.28 9.84 6.33
CA LYS A 100 -18.18 11.29 6.14
C LYS A 100 -17.39 11.64 4.87
N ALA A 101 -17.54 12.87 4.40
CA ALA A 101 -16.66 13.41 3.37
C ALA A 101 -15.25 13.64 3.96
N SER A 102 -14.23 13.04 3.37
CA SER A 102 -12.82 13.18 3.80
C SER A 102 -11.88 12.66 2.71
N ASN A 103 -10.58 12.84 2.90
CA ASN A 103 -9.55 12.17 2.11
C ASN A 103 -9.22 10.82 2.75
N TYR A 104 -9.60 9.72 2.08
CA TYR A 104 -9.37 8.37 2.59
C TYR A 104 -8.08 7.80 2.02
N LYS A 105 -7.22 7.33 2.90
CA LYS A 105 -6.02 6.57 2.54
C LYS A 105 -6.32 5.08 2.55
N ILE A 106 -6.11 4.45 1.39
CA ILE A 106 -6.14 3.01 1.24
C ILE A 106 -4.71 2.50 1.26
N SER A 107 -4.39 1.61 2.20
CA SER A 107 -3.08 0.99 2.34
C SER A 107 -3.18 -0.52 2.15
N VAL A 108 -2.28 -1.07 1.34
CA VAL A 108 -2.17 -2.49 1.03
C VAL A 108 -0.75 -2.94 1.36
N THR A 109 -0.61 -3.76 2.39
CA THR A 109 0.68 -4.27 2.87
C THR A 109 0.79 -5.75 2.55
N GLY A 110 1.78 -6.11 1.74
CA GLY A 110 2.08 -7.51 1.44
C GLY A 110 3.25 -8.06 2.25
N LYS A 111 3.23 -9.37 2.52
CA LYS A 111 4.39 -10.14 2.97
C LYS A 111 4.59 -11.30 1.99
N LYS A 112 5.43 -11.08 0.98
CA LYS A 112 5.60 -11.99 -0.17
C LYS A 112 4.27 -12.37 -0.82
N ALA A 113 3.36 -11.39 -0.91
CA ALA A 113 2.03 -11.60 -1.45
C ALA A 113 2.05 -11.69 -2.98
N LYS A 114 1.13 -12.46 -3.55
CA LYS A 114 0.86 -12.54 -4.98
C LYS A 114 -0.64 -12.48 -5.21
N GLY A 115 -1.08 -11.71 -6.19
CA GLY A 115 -2.50 -11.58 -6.46
C GLY A 115 -2.89 -10.24 -7.06
N LYS A 116 -4.14 -9.86 -6.78
CA LYS A 116 -4.75 -8.63 -7.26
C LYS A 116 -5.61 -8.02 -6.18
N VAL A 117 -5.63 -6.69 -6.12
CA VAL A 117 -6.64 -5.94 -5.35
C VAL A 117 -7.21 -4.84 -6.22
N SER A 118 -8.49 -4.56 -6.03
CA SER A 118 -9.18 -3.47 -6.70
C SER A 118 -10.07 -2.76 -5.69
N PHE A 119 -9.87 -1.46 -5.56
CA PHE A 119 -10.74 -0.54 -4.83
C PHE A 119 -11.35 0.39 -5.87
N LYS A 120 -12.67 0.39 -6.02
CA LYS A 120 -13.38 1.24 -6.98
C LYS A 120 -14.51 1.99 -6.29
N VAL A 121 -14.58 3.29 -6.54
CA VAL A 121 -15.61 4.15 -5.94
C VAL A 121 -16.83 4.16 -6.85
N ASN A 122 -17.94 3.68 -6.32
CA ASN A 122 -19.27 3.92 -6.86
C ASN A 122 -19.91 5.06 -6.07
N LYS A 123 -20.58 5.97 -6.79
CA LYS A 123 -21.49 6.90 -6.13
C LYS A 123 -22.63 6.08 -5.53
N ALA A 124 -23.04 6.41 -4.30
CA ALA A 124 -24.32 5.91 -3.81
C ALA A 124 -25.40 6.27 -4.84
N VAL A 125 -26.29 5.31 -5.14
CA VAL A 125 -27.50 5.60 -5.89
C VAL A 125 -28.27 6.64 -5.08
N ASP A 126 -28.36 7.86 -5.61
CA ASP A 126 -29.32 8.84 -5.12
C ASP A 126 -30.71 8.23 -5.35
N ASN A 127 -31.28 7.61 -4.32
CA ASN A 127 -32.73 7.42 -4.24
C ASN A 127 -33.35 8.78 -3.93
N SER A 128 -33.30 9.69 -4.89
CA SER A 128 -34.11 10.90 -4.95
C SER A 128 -35.36 10.56 -5.75
N ASN A 129 -36.42 10.15 -5.07
CA ASN A 129 -37.79 10.21 -5.60
C ASN A 129 -38.48 11.45 -5.03
#